data_AF-A0A965TX22-F1
#
_entry.id   AF-A0A965TX22-F1
#
_cell.length_a   1.000
_cell.length_b   1.000
_cell.length_c   1.000
_cell.angle_alpha   90.00
_cell.angle_beta   90.00
_cell.angle_gamma   90.00
#
_symmetry.space_group_name_H-M   'P 1'
#
loop_
_entity.id
_entity.type
_entity.pdbx_description
1 polymer ?
#
loop_
_entity_poly.entity_id
_entity_poly.type
_entity_poly.pdbx_seq_one_letter_code
_entity_poly.pdbx_strand_id
1 'polypeptide(L)'
;KQRATSLATYIEQTFKRGGNVVIPSFAVGRTQEILYLLRHIITHKMIKGIDTFPVFLDSPLAIRATEVFGNNIEGYFDEEAMAIVKKGDNPLRFPSLIMSVTSDDSKAINNLKESAVIISASGMCEAGRIKHHLKHNLYRKESTIVFCGYQANGTLGRSILDGAKKVKIFGEQIEVRAEVVKLEGISGHADQKGLIKWIRHFTSPLRHVFVVHGDESVSRFFAGYLHSHLDLSAWAPKIGQSFDLLSDEFPKAEEESVWVATLEQLHHSTSELEEAIKATMSIVNRMKAHSEEAMKEEDSKASSRISGAMDRLMSEIDELNNRWGG
;
A
#
# COMPACT_ATOMS: atom_id res chain seq x y z
N LYS A 1 6.22 5.32 -20.87
CA LYS A 1 6.84 6.68 -20.84
C LYS A 1 6.50 7.47 -19.57
N GLN A 2 5.25 7.86 -19.30
CA GLN A 2 4.88 8.63 -18.08
C GLN A 2 5.37 7.98 -16.77
N ARG A 3 5.18 6.65 -16.62
CA ARG A 3 5.66 5.89 -15.43
C ARG A 3 7.17 5.99 -15.22
N ALA A 4 7.95 5.97 -16.32
CA ALA A 4 9.40 6.11 -16.26
C ALA A 4 9.79 7.54 -15.83
N THR A 5 9.07 8.56 -16.31
CA THR A 5 9.28 9.96 -15.89
C THR A 5 9.00 10.15 -14.40
N SER A 6 7.88 9.61 -13.88
CA SER A 6 7.55 9.69 -12.46
C SER A 6 8.61 8.99 -11.59
N LEU A 7 8.99 7.75 -11.96
CA LEU A 7 10.03 7.01 -11.24
C LEU A 7 11.38 7.74 -11.29
N ALA A 8 11.79 8.27 -12.45
CA ALA A 8 13.02 9.06 -12.58
C ALA A 8 12.99 10.31 -11.68
N THR A 9 11.84 10.98 -11.57
CA THR A 9 11.66 12.15 -10.70
C THR A 9 11.86 11.78 -9.23
N TYR A 10 11.24 10.69 -8.77
CA TYR A 10 11.42 10.21 -7.39
C TYR A 10 12.88 9.83 -7.11
N ILE A 11 13.55 9.14 -8.05
CA ILE A 11 14.97 8.80 -7.91
C ILE A 11 15.83 10.06 -7.82
N GLU A 12 15.65 11.00 -8.75
CA GLU A 12 16.40 12.25 -8.77
C GLU A 12 16.27 13.04 -7.45
N GLN A 13 15.04 13.23 -6.98
CA GLN A 13 14.77 13.96 -5.74
C GLN A 13 15.37 13.25 -4.53
N THR A 14 15.26 11.92 -4.47
CA THR A 14 15.82 11.12 -3.38
C THR A 14 17.34 11.20 -3.34
N PHE A 15 17.98 11.09 -4.49
CA PHE A 15 19.44 11.08 -4.59
C PHE A 15 20.03 12.46 -4.30
N LYS A 16 19.35 13.54 -4.69
CA LYS A 16 19.73 14.91 -4.29
C LYS A 16 19.74 15.11 -2.78
N ARG A 17 18.92 14.35 -2.04
CA ARG A 17 18.90 14.36 -0.57
C ARG A 17 19.90 13.38 0.07
N GLY A 18 20.57 12.53 -0.72
CA GLY A 18 21.47 11.48 -0.24
C GLY A 18 20.76 10.25 0.34
N GLY A 19 19.48 10.05 0.00
CA GLY A 19 18.69 8.92 0.49
C GLY A 19 18.67 7.73 -0.47
N ASN A 20 18.04 6.64 -0.01
CA ASN A 20 17.79 5.46 -0.84
C ASN A 20 16.34 5.45 -1.33
N VAL A 21 16.13 4.91 -2.53
CA VAL A 21 14.79 4.59 -3.04
C VAL A 21 14.51 3.13 -2.74
N VAL A 22 13.55 2.84 -1.87
CA VAL A 22 13.15 1.47 -1.55
C VAL A 22 11.82 1.17 -2.24
N ILE A 23 11.78 0.08 -3.00
CA ILE A 23 10.62 -0.33 -3.79
C ILE A 23 10.16 -1.72 -3.30
N PRO A 24 9.18 -1.78 -2.38
CA PRO A 24 8.46 -3.02 -2.09
C PRO A 24 7.80 -3.56 -3.37
N SER A 25 8.17 -4.76 -3.80
CA SER A 25 7.62 -5.34 -5.03
C SER A 25 7.39 -6.85 -4.92
N PHE A 26 6.36 -7.34 -5.62
CA PHE A 26 6.16 -8.77 -5.78
C PHE A 26 7.26 -9.37 -6.65
N ALA A 27 7.70 -10.58 -6.29
CA ALA A 27 8.83 -11.24 -6.94
C ALA A 27 8.60 -11.50 -8.44
N VAL A 28 7.34 -11.74 -8.83
CA VAL A 28 6.91 -12.03 -10.20
C VAL A 28 5.98 -10.90 -10.68
N GLY A 29 6.16 -10.47 -11.93
CA GLY A 29 5.40 -9.39 -12.55
C GLY A 29 5.97 -8.01 -12.23
N ARG A 30 5.62 -7.45 -11.05
CA ARG A 30 5.91 -6.03 -10.73
C ARG A 30 7.41 -5.72 -10.70
N THR A 31 8.21 -6.64 -10.18
CA THR A 31 9.67 -6.48 -10.19
C THR A 31 10.21 -6.34 -11.61
N GLN A 32 9.77 -7.19 -12.54
CA GLN A 32 10.27 -7.17 -13.91
C GLN A 32 9.84 -5.90 -14.65
N GLU A 33 8.63 -5.41 -14.42
CA GLU A 33 8.22 -4.10 -14.96
C GLU A 33 9.08 -2.95 -14.42
N ILE A 34 9.39 -2.93 -13.11
CA ILE A 34 10.28 -1.91 -12.52
C ILE A 34 11.69 -2.01 -13.10
N LEU A 35 12.24 -3.22 -13.27
CA LEU A 35 13.55 -3.41 -13.90
C LEU A 35 13.57 -2.88 -15.34
N TYR A 36 12.51 -3.14 -16.12
CA TYR A 36 12.36 -2.62 -17.47
C TYR A 36 12.34 -1.08 -17.48
N LEU A 37 11.59 -0.45 -16.57
CA LEU A 37 11.54 1.01 -16.43
C LEU A 37 12.89 1.59 -16.03
N LEU A 38 13.60 0.98 -15.07
CA LEU A 38 14.92 1.43 -14.63
C LEU A 38 15.95 1.32 -15.76
N ARG A 39 15.92 0.22 -16.53
CA ARG A 39 16.72 0.09 -17.75
C ARG A 39 16.44 1.25 -18.70
N HIS A 40 15.16 1.53 -18.97
CA HIS A 40 14.76 2.64 -19.84
C HIS A 40 15.28 4.00 -19.34
N ILE A 41 15.16 4.29 -18.04
CA ILE A 41 15.64 5.52 -17.40
C ILE A 41 17.16 5.69 -17.58
N ILE A 42 17.93 4.62 -17.32
CA ILE A 42 19.39 4.62 -17.41
C ILE A 42 19.83 4.75 -18.88
N THR A 43 19.27 3.93 -19.79
CA THR A 43 19.63 3.95 -21.22
C THR A 43 19.37 5.32 -21.86
N HIS A 44 18.29 6.01 -21.49
CA HIS A 44 17.93 7.31 -22.05
C HIS A 44 18.42 8.51 -21.22
N LYS A 45 19.25 8.27 -20.19
CA LYS A 45 19.81 9.30 -19.29
C LYS A 45 18.75 10.30 -18.81
N MET A 46 17.61 9.78 -18.34
CA MET A 46 16.45 10.61 -17.99
C MET A 46 16.68 11.48 -16.74
N ILE A 47 17.75 11.25 -15.98
CA ILE A 47 18.10 12.01 -14.78
C ILE A 47 19.35 12.85 -15.07
N LYS A 48 19.22 14.17 -15.05
CA LYS A 48 20.30 15.07 -15.41
C LYS A 48 21.46 14.97 -14.39
N GLY A 49 22.66 14.69 -14.89
CA GLY A 49 23.87 14.59 -14.06
C GLY A 49 24.05 13.25 -13.35
N ILE A 50 23.16 12.28 -13.57
CA ILE A 50 23.26 10.92 -13.02
C ILE A 50 23.06 9.93 -14.17
N ASP A 51 24.17 9.56 -14.82
CA ASP A 51 24.17 8.67 -15.99
C ASP A 51 23.91 7.20 -15.63
N THR A 52 24.30 6.80 -14.42
CA THR A 52 24.12 5.44 -13.90
C THR A 52 24.05 5.50 -12.38
N PHE A 53 23.43 4.48 -11.77
CA PHE A 53 23.30 4.33 -10.33
C PHE A 53 23.08 2.87 -9.96
N PRO A 54 23.48 2.45 -8.73
CA PRO A 54 23.30 1.09 -8.29
C PRO A 54 21.83 0.75 -8.08
N VAL A 55 21.39 -0.36 -8.68
CA VAL A 55 20.06 -0.95 -8.47
C VAL A 55 20.24 -2.32 -7.87
N PHE A 56 19.77 -2.54 -6.65
CA PHE A 56 19.81 -3.83 -5.99
C PHE A 56 18.47 -4.56 -6.15
N LEU A 57 18.52 -5.79 -6.66
CA LEU A 57 17.42 -6.73 -6.55
C LEU A 57 17.69 -7.69 -5.40
N ASP A 58 17.09 -7.42 -4.24
CA ASP A 58 17.31 -8.17 -3.01
C ASP A 58 16.11 -9.08 -2.68
N SER A 59 15.94 -10.11 -3.49
CA SER A 59 14.95 -11.16 -3.29
C SER A 59 15.35 -12.40 -4.08
N PRO A 60 15.71 -13.53 -3.43
CA PRO A 60 16.10 -14.76 -4.12
C PRO A 60 15.01 -15.26 -5.08
N LEU A 61 13.74 -15.10 -4.70
CA LEU A 61 12.62 -15.47 -5.55
C LEU A 61 12.49 -14.54 -6.76
N ALA A 62 12.68 -13.23 -6.57
CA ALA A 62 12.57 -12.27 -7.67
C ALA A 62 13.73 -12.40 -8.66
N ILE A 63 14.93 -12.73 -8.17
CA ILE A 63 16.11 -13.04 -8.99
C ILE A 63 15.79 -14.24 -9.89
N ARG A 64 15.36 -15.37 -9.30
CA ARG A 64 15.01 -16.58 -10.07
C ARG A 64 13.86 -16.34 -11.04
N ALA A 65 12.84 -15.59 -10.65
CA ALA A 65 11.75 -15.21 -11.55
C ALA A 65 12.29 -14.41 -12.74
N THR A 66 13.15 -13.43 -12.49
CA THR A 66 13.76 -12.60 -13.55
C THR A 66 14.62 -13.43 -14.51
N GLU A 67 15.30 -14.47 -14.03
CA GLU A 67 16.01 -15.43 -14.89
C GLU A 67 15.06 -16.22 -15.78
N VAL A 68 13.91 -16.66 -15.25
CA VAL A 68 12.87 -17.33 -16.06
C VAL A 68 12.37 -16.41 -17.18
N PHE A 69 12.07 -15.14 -16.89
CA PHE A 69 11.69 -14.17 -17.92
C PHE A 69 12.82 -13.91 -18.93
N GLY A 70 14.06 -13.85 -18.45
CA GLY A 70 15.24 -13.63 -19.28
C GLY A 70 15.61 -14.80 -20.20
N ASN A 71 15.13 -16.02 -19.92
CA ASN A 71 15.38 -17.21 -20.74
C ASN A 71 14.20 -17.55 -21.65
N ASN A 72 12.98 -17.10 -21.32
CA ASN A 72 11.75 -17.38 -22.07
C ASN A 72 11.22 -16.14 -22.77
N ILE A 73 12.05 -15.60 -23.65
CA ILE A 73 11.86 -14.27 -24.22
C ILE A 73 10.85 -14.24 -25.38
N GLU A 74 10.81 -15.30 -26.19
CA GLU A 74 10.05 -15.28 -27.45
C GLU A 74 8.54 -15.40 -27.24
N GLY A 75 7.79 -14.42 -27.75
CA GLY A 75 6.32 -14.43 -27.81
C GLY A 75 5.59 -13.95 -26.55
N TYR A 76 6.31 -13.67 -25.46
CA TYR A 76 5.70 -13.25 -24.18
C TYR A 76 5.88 -11.77 -23.83
N PHE A 77 6.76 -11.06 -24.56
CA PHE A 77 6.95 -9.63 -24.40
C PHE A 77 6.18 -8.82 -25.44
N ASP A 78 5.89 -7.55 -25.10
CA ASP A 78 5.34 -6.60 -26.06
C ASP A 78 6.34 -6.25 -27.17
N GLU A 79 5.87 -5.53 -28.20
CA GLU A 79 6.68 -5.18 -29.36
C GLU A 79 7.90 -4.33 -29.00
N GLU A 80 7.77 -3.42 -28.03
CA GLU A 80 8.86 -2.54 -27.59
C GLU A 80 9.98 -3.33 -26.89
N ALA A 81 9.63 -4.25 -25.98
CA ALA A 81 10.58 -5.13 -25.32
C ALA A 81 11.17 -6.17 -26.29
N MET A 82 10.38 -6.71 -27.22
CA MET A 82 10.89 -7.60 -28.27
C MET A 82 11.87 -6.88 -29.22
N ALA A 83 11.75 -5.57 -29.41
CA ALA A 83 12.73 -4.81 -30.18
C ALA A 83 14.11 -4.74 -29.48
N ILE A 84 14.16 -4.78 -28.15
CA ILE A 84 15.41 -4.86 -27.37
C ILE A 84 16.04 -6.25 -27.56
N VAL A 85 15.21 -7.29 -27.44
CA VAL A 85 15.61 -8.69 -27.62
C VAL A 85 16.20 -8.93 -29.00
N LYS A 86 15.53 -8.44 -30.05
CA LYS A 86 15.99 -8.59 -31.44
C LYS A 86 17.35 -7.93 -31.71
N LYS A 87 17.79 -7.01 -30.85
CA LYS A 87 19.13 -6.39 -30.89
C LYS A 87 20.19 -7.21 -30.14
N GLY A 88 19.82 -8.33 -29.51
CA GLY A 88 20.69 -9.16 -28.69
C GLY A 88 20.77 -8.73 -27.22
N ASP A 89 19.97 -7.77 -26.79
CA ASP A 89 19.97 -7.25 -25.42
C ASP A 89 18.88 -7.91 -24.56
N ASN A 90 19.15 -8.03 -23.26
CA ASN A 90 18.13 -8.46 -22.30
C ASN A 90 17.32 -7.24 -21.78
N PRO A 91 15.98 -7.24 -21.88
CA PRO A 91 15.14 -6.11 -21.48
C PRO A 91 15.07 -5.90 -19.96
N LEU A 92 15.48 -6.87 -19.16
CA LEU A 92 15.44 -6.86 -17.69
C LEU A 92 16.82 -6.77 -17.04
N ARG A 93 17.89 -6.67 -17.84
CA ARG A 93 19.27 -6.54 -17.36
C ARG A 93 19.89 -5.23 -17.84
N PHE A 94 20.76 -4.69 -17.00
CA PHE A 94 21.58 -3.51 -17.30
C PHE A 94 22.83 -3.54 -16.40
N PRO A 95 23.92 -2.84 -16.77
CA PRO A 95 25.22 -3.00 -16.11
C PRO A 95 25.22 -2.68 -14.60
N SER A 96 24.39 -1.74 -14.15
CA SER A 96 24.31 -1.35 -12.74
C SER A 96 23.28 -2.12 -11.91
N LEU A 97 22.67 -3.18 -12.48
CA LEU A 97 21.80 -4.09 -11.74
C LEU A 97 22.61 -5.12 -10.96
N ILE A 98 22.50 -5.08 -9.63
CA ILE A 98 23.19 -5.96 -8.69
C ILE A 98 22.18 -6.93 -8.09
N MET A 99 22.47 -8.23 -8.17
CA MET A 99 21.63 -9.27 -7.60
C MET A 99 22.17 -9.72 -6.25
N SER A 100 21.39 -9.49 -5.20
CA SER A 100 21.77 -9.85 -3.83
C SER A 100 21.17 -11.20 -3.47
N VAL A 101 21.96 -12.26 -3.60
CA VAL A 101 21.49 -13.64 -3.42
C VAL A 101 21.57 -14.04 -1.95
N THR A 102 22.68 -13.71 -1.29
CA THR A 102 22.95 -14.15 0.09
C THR A 102 22.40 -13.18 1.14
N SER A 103 22.36 -13.63 2.39
CA SER A 103 22.01 -12.77 3.53
C SER A 103 23.06 -11.69 3.76
N ASP A 104 24.33 -12.00 3.52
CA ASP A 104 25.42 -11.04 3.72
C ASP A 104 25.43 -9.98 2.63
N ASP A 105 25.10 -10.34 1.38
CA ASP A 105 24.85 -9.36 0.30
C ASP A 105 23.74 -8.37 0.73
N SER A 106 22.62 -8.90 1.24
CA SER A 106 21.48 -8.09 1.69
C SER A 106 21.86 -7.15 2.85
N LYS A 107 22.63 -7.63 3.83
CA LYS A 107 23.12 -6.81 4.93
C LYS A 107 24.08 -5.72 4.46
N ALA A 108 24.96 -6.03 3.51
CA ALA A 108 25.94 -5.08 2.97
C ALA A 108 25.28 -3.86 2.33
N ILE A 109 24.09 -4.02 1.72
CA ILE A 109 23.30 -2.90 1.17
C ILE A 109 23.04 -1.81 2.22
N ASN A 110 22.81 -2.19 3.49
CA ASN A 110 22.50 -1.22 4.55
C ASN A 110 23.70 -0.33 4.92
N ASN A 111 24.92 -0.72 4.54
CA ASN A 111 26.16 0.00 4.85
C ASN A 111 26.65 0.86 3.67
N LEU A 112 25.89 0.94 2.58
CA LEU A 112 26.24 1.77 1.42
C LEU A 112 26.24 3.25 1.80
N LYS A 113 27.31 3.94 1.39
CA LYS A 113 27.45 5.39 1.56
C LYS A 113 26.81 6.19 0.43
N GLU A 114 26.68 5.57 -0.74
CA GLU A 114 26.03 6.17 -1.90
C GLU A 114 24.53 5.83 -1.93
N SER A 115 23.76 6.72 -2.55
CA SER A 115 22.34 6.50 -2.81
C SER A 115 22.13 5.34 -3.78
N ALA A 116 21.16 4.48 -3.47
CA ALA A 116 20.81 3.34 -4.32
C ALA A 116 19.29 3.18 -4.50
N VAL A 117 18.91 2.46 -5.55
CA VAL A 117 17.56 1.90 -5.68
C VAL A 117 17.58 0.46 -5.17
N ILE A 118 16.67 0.12 -4.25
CA ILE A 118 16.58 -1.20 -3.63
C ILE A 118 15.20 -1.77 -3.89
N ILE A 119 15.12 -2.86 -4.65
CA ILE A 119 13.89 -3.59 -4.94
C ILE A 119 13.91 -4.86 -4.08
N SER A 120 12.88 -5.05 -3.26
CA SER A 120 12.81 -6.23 -2.40
C SER A 120 11.37 -6.71 -2.21
N ALA A 121 11.24 -8.03 -2.05
CA ALA A 121 9.98 -8.70 -1.76
C ALA A 121 9.76 -8.82 -0.24
N SER A 122 8.52 -8.86 0.25
CA SER A 122 7.23 -8.89 -0.48
C SER A 122 6.64 -7.50 -0.80
N GLY A 123 5.79 -7.43 -1.83
CA GLY A 123 5.20 -6.18 -2.35
C GLY A 123 4.22 -5.47 -1.42
N MET A 124 3.70 -6.17 -0.39
CA MET A 124 2.83 -5.58 0.66
C MET A 124 3.53 -5.44 2.01
N CYS A 125 4.85 -5.66 2.06
CA CYS A 125 5.70 -5.49 3.24
C CYS A 125 5.44 -6.45 4.43
N GLU A 126 4.64 -7.49 4.24
CA GLU A 126 4.26 -8.43 5.31
C GLU A 126 5.41 -9.33 5.77
N ALA A 127 6.24 -9.76 4.82
CA ALA A 127 7.34 -10.69 5.02
C ALA A 127 8.51 -10.44 4.07
N GLY A 128 9.65 -11.04 4.38
CA GLY A 128 10.85 -11.04 3.54
C GLY A 128 11.84 -9.92 3.86
N ARG A 129 12.86 -9.81 3.00
CA ARG A 129 13.98 -8.87 3.16
C ARG A 129 13.53 -7.41 3.13
N ILE A 130 12.39 -7.11 2.50
CA ILE A 130 11.82 -5.76 2.49
C ILE A 130 11.63 -5.19 3.90
N LYS A 131 11.29 -6.01 4.91
CA LYS A 131 11.13 -5.53 6.29
C LYS A 131 12.44 -5.02 6.88
N HIS A 132 13.56 -5.63 6.50
CA HIS A 132 14.88 -5.14 6.89
C HIS A 132 15.20 -3.82 6.18
N HIS A 133 14.93 -3.71 4.89
CA HIS A 133 15.14 -2.44 4.16
C HIS A 133 14.26 -1.32 4.70
N LEU A 134 13.00 -1.60 5.01
CA LEU A 134 12.10 -0.65 5.67
C LEU A 134 12.62 -0.25 7.05
N LYS A 135 13.11 -1.21 7.85
CA LYS A 135 13.72 -0.91 9.16
C LYS A 135 14.88 0.09 9.05
N HIS A 136 15.73 -0.03 8.03
CA HIS A 136 16.91 0.84 7.86
C HIS A 136 16.63 2.15 7.10
N ASN A 137 15.47 2.27 6.44
CA ASN A 137 15.18 3.44 5.58
C ASN A 137 13.95 4.25 6.00
N LEU A 138 12.96 3.69 6.70
CA LEU A 138 11.72 4.41 7.05
C LEU A 138 11.97 5.62 7.94
N TYR A 139 12.94 5.57 8.86
CA TYR A 139 13.27 6.69 9.75
C TYR A 139 14.18 7.74 9.11
N ARG A 140 14.67 7.50 7.89
CA ARG A 140 15.57 8.38 7.16
C ARG A 140 14.75 9.34 6.31
N LYS A 141 14.76 10.63 6.66
CA LYS A 141 14.00 11.69 5.97
C LYS A 141 14.44 11.92 4.52
N GLU A 142 15.66 11.54 4.20
CA GLU A 142 16.23 11.64 2.87
C GLU A 142 15.77 10.53 1.92
N SER A 143 15.36 9.37 2.47
CA SER A 143 14.95 8.19 1.72
C SER A 143 13.49 8.28 1.25
N THR A 144 13.16 7.50 0.22
CA THR A 144 11.81 7.42 -0.33
C THR A 144 11.36 5.97 -0.48
N ILE A 145 10.14 5.67 -0.02
CA ILE A 145 9.47 4.40 -0.22
C ILE A 145 8.49 4.54 -1.39
N VAL A 146 8.70 3.78 -2.46
CA VAL A 146 7.88 3.83 -3.67
C VAL A 146 7.02 2.57 -3.75
N PHE A 147 5.73 2.70 -3.49
CA PHE A 147 4.78 1.60 -3.67
C PHE A 147 4.35 1.50 -5.13
N CYS A 148 4.57 0.33 -5.75
CA CYS A 148 4.28 0.07 -7.16
C CYS A 148 3.09 -0.90 -7.39
N GLY A 149 2.25 -1.11 -6.38
CA GLY A 149 1.12 -2.03 -6.47
C GLY A 149 0.07 -1.79 -5.38
N TYR A 150 -1.07 -2.46 -5.51
CA TYR A 150 -2.14 -2.41 -4.50
C TYR A 150 -1.64 -2.88 -3.13
N GLN A 151 -2.12 -2.22 -2.08
CA GLN A 151 -1.83 -2.56 -0.70
C GLN A 151 -3.15 -2.94 -0.03
N ALA A 152 -3.28 -4.21 0.37
CA ALA A 152 -4.51 -4.69 0.99
C ALA A 152 -4.66 -4.13 2.41
N ASN A 153 -5.92 -3.91 2.83
CA ASN A 153 -6.23 -3.48 4.19
C ASN A 153 -5.65 -4.46 5.22
N GLY A 154 -5.13 -3.92 6.32
CA GLY A 154 -4.47 -4.70 7.38
C GLY A 154 -2.99 -5.02 7.14
N THR A 155 -2.44 -4.73 5.96
CA THR A 155 -1.00 -4.91 5.71
C THR A 155 -0.15 -3.76 6.25
N LEU A 156 1.13 -4.05 6.54
CA LEU A 156 2.12 -3.04 6.89
C LEU A 156 2.29 -2.03 5.75
N GLY A 157 2.35 -2.51 4.50
CA GLY A 157 2.48 -1.64 3.34
C GLY A 157 1.31 -0.67 3.20
N ARG A 158 0.08 -1.11 3.47
CA ARG A 158 -1.10 -0.23 3.52
C ARG A 158 -0.98 0.83 4.62
N SER A 159 -0.59 0.42 5.83
CA SER A 159 -0.44 1.33 6.96
C SER A 159 0.58 2.46 6.67
N ILE A 160 1.71 2.11 6.05
CA ILE A 160 2.73 3.09 5.65
C ILE A 160 2.17 4.02 4.56
N LEU A 161 1.49 3.45 3.55
CA LEU A 161 0.92 4.21 2.44
C LEU A 161 -0.17 5.20 2.88
N ASP A 162 -0.98 4.83 3.87
CA ASP A 162 -2.02 5.70 4.47
C ASP A 162 -1.44 6.79 5.38
N GLY A 163 -0.12 6.85 5.56
CA GLY A 163 0.56 7.95 6.25
C GLY A 163 0.76 7.74 7.74
N ALA A 164 0.77 6.49 8.22
CA ALA A 164 1.10 6.17 9.62
C ALA A 164 2.44 6.79 10.02
N LYS A 165 2.48 7.52 11.15
CA LYS A 165 3.70 8.18 11.65
C LYS A 165 4.66 7.21 12.34
N LYS A 166 4.14 6.09 12.84
CA LYS A 166 4.91 5.02 13.46
C LYS A 166 4.35 3.68 13.02
N VAL A 167 5.23 2.72 12.77
CA VAL A 167 4.87 1.34 12.43
C VAL A 167 5.73 0.36 13.23
N LYS A 168 5.24 -0.87 13.43
CA LYS A 168 5.96 -1.91 14.17
C LYS A 168 6.62 -2.88 13.20
N ILE A 169 7.95 -2.99 13.26
CA ILE A 169 8.72 -3.94 12.44
C ILE A 169 9.66 -4.72 13.37
N PHE A 170 9.60 -6.06 13.33
CA PHE A 170 10.37 -6.96 14.20
C PHE A 170 10.23 -6.68 15.70
N GLY A 171 9.06 -6.22 16.14
CA GLY A 171 8.81 -5.88 17.55
C GLY A 171 9.15 -4.43 17.92
N GLU A 172 9.93 -3.73 17.09
CA GLU A 172 10.39 -2.37 17.32
C GLU A 172 9.42 -1.35 16.70
N GLN A 173 9.18 -0.23 17.39
CA GLN A 173 8.49 0.92 16.80
C GLN A 173 9.47 1.75 15.97
N ILE A 174 9.11 2.01 14.72
CA ILE A 174 9.90 2.77 13.76
C ILE A 174 9.11 3.99 13.33
N GLU A 175 9.72 5.16 13.43
CA GLU A 175 9.13 6.40 12.92
C GLU A 175 9.20 6.43 11.40
N VAL A 176 8.09 6.81 10.77
CA VAL A 176 8.00 7.00 9.32
C VAL A 176 8.33 8.47 9.04
N ARG A 177 9.59 8.71 8.68
CA ARG A 177 10.11 10.02 8.28
C ARG A 177 10.49 10.08 6.80
N ALA A 178 10.73 8.93 6.17
CA ALA A 178 10.94 8.81 4.74
C ALA A 178 9.73 9.32 3.97
N GLU A 179 9.98 9.85 2.78
CA GLU A 179 8.93 10.20 1.84
C GLU A 179 8.24 8.93 1.36
N VAL A 180 6.90 8.90 1.35
CA VAL A 180 6.12 7.75 0.88
C VAL A 180 5.35 8.19 -0.36
N VAL A 181 5.57 7.51 -1.48
CA VAL A 181 4.92 7.81 -2.75
C VAL A 181 4.34 6.55 -3.38
N LYS A 182 3.30 6.73 -4.18
CA LYS A 182 2.70 5.67 -4.99
C LYS A 182 3.02 5.92 -6.45
N LEU A 183 3.61 4.93 -7.10
CA LEU A 183 3.86 4.98 -8.53
C LEU A 183 2.61 4.50 -9.28
N GLU A 184 1.85 5.46 -9.81
CA GLU A 184 0.60 5.17 -10.49
C GLU A 184 0.78 4.42 -11.80
N GLY A 185 -0.26 3.70 -12.20
CA GLY A 185 -0.31 2.97 -13.47
C GLY A 185 0.48 1.67 -13.49
N ILE A 186 1.25 1.30 -12.47
CA ILE A 186 1.98 0.01 -12.41
C ILE A 186 1.13 -1.13 -11.81
N SER A 187 -0.20 -0.99 -11.74
CA SER A 187 -1.03 -2.15 -11.41
C SER A 187 -1.07 -3.12 -12.58
N GLY A 188 -0.89 -4.42 -12.32
CA GLY A 188 -1.19 -5.47 -13.31
C GLY A 188 -2.69 -5.66 -13.56
N HIS A 189 -3.53 -4.95 -12.79
CA HIS A 189 -4.98 -4.97 -12.90
C HIS A 189 -5.47 -3.76 -13.69
N ALA A 190 -6.45 -3.98 -14.57
CA ALA A 190 -7.17 -2.91 -15.25
C ALA A 190 -7.91 -2.03 -14.23
N ASP A 191 -7.98 -0.73 -14.52
CA ASP A 191 -8.87 0.17 -13.80
C ASP A 191 -10.33 -0.05 -14.24
N GLN A 192 -11.29 0.65 -13.61
CA GLN A 192 -12.71 0.51 -13.94
C GLN A 192 -12.97 0.73 -15.44
N LYS A 193 -12.33 1.75 -16.04
CA LYS A 193 -12.46 2.05 -17.47
C LYS A 193 -11.90 0.92 -18.33
N GLY A 194 -10.77 0.34 -17.96
CA GLY A 194 -10.16 -0.81 -18.60
C GLY A 194 -11.04 -2.07 -18.52
N LEU A 195 -11.65 -2.33 -17.36
CA LEU A 195 -12.60 -3.45 -17.19
C LEU A 195 -13.85 -3.27 -18.06
N ILE A 196 -14.44 -2.06 -18.07
CA ILE A 196 -15.59 -1.74 -18.94
C ILE A 196 -15.21 -1.89 -20.41
N LYS A 197 -14.03 -1.39 -20.80
CA LYS A 197 -13.51 -1.53 -22.15
C LYS A 197 -13.39 -3.01 -22.51
N TRP A 198 -12.78 -3.83 -21.65
CA TRP A 198 -12.63 -5.27 -21.86
C TRP A 198 -13.99 -5.98 -22.04
N ILE A 199 -14.95 -5.72 -21.14
CA ILE A 199 -16.31 -6.28 -21.23
C ILE A 199 -17.01 -5.89 -22.54
N ARG A 200 -16.84 -4.65 -23.01
CA ARG A 200 -17.44 -4.19 -24.28
C ARG A 200 -16.82 -4.81 -25.54
N HIS A 201 -15.66 -5.46 -25.45
CA HIS A 201 -15.02 -6.10 -26.61
C HIS A 201 -15.51 -7.53 -26.86
N PHE A 202 -16.36 -8.10 -26.00
CA PHE A 202 -16.98 -9.39 -26.29
C PHE A 202 -17.98 -9.25 -27.44
N THR A 203 -17.76 -10.02 -28.50
CA THR A 203 -18.63 -10.01 -29.70
C THR A 203 -19.90 -10.84 -29.52
N SER A 204 -19.84 -11.85 -28.64
CA SER A 204 -21.00 -12.64 -28.26
C SER A 204 -21.69 -12.00 -27.06
N PRO A 205 -23.04 -11.98 -27.01
CA PRO A 205 -23.76 -11.41 -25.88
C PRO A 205 -23.44 -12.17 -24.61
N LEU A 206 -22.99 -11.43 -23.59
CA LEU A 206 -22.74 -11.98 -22.26
C LEU A 206 -24.08 -12.23 -21.57
N ARG A 207 -24.34 -13.48 -21.17
CA ARG A 207 -25.57 -13.84 -20.43
C ARG A 207 -25.51 -13.37 -18.98
N HIS A 208 -24.42 -13.72 -18.29
CA HIS A 208 -24.19 -13.37 -16.89
C HIS A 208 -22.73 -12.96 -16.64
N VAL A 209 -22.52 -12.02 -15.73
CA VAL A 209 -21.19 -11.55 -15.32
C VAL A 209 -21.04 -11.67 -13.80
N PHE A 210 -20.08 -12.47 -13.34
CA PHE A 210 -19.75 -12.56 -11.92
C PHE A 210 -18.52 -11.71 -11.60
N VAL A 211 -18.68 -10.70 -10.75
CA VAL A 211 -17.60 -9.82 -10.28
C VAL A 211 -17.00 -10.41 -9.01
N VAL A 212 -15.71 -10.77 -9.09
CA VAL A 212 -14.98 -11.46 -8.01
C VAL A 212 -13.61 -10.80 -7.78
N HIS A 213 -12.92 -11.21 -6.70
CA HIS A 213 -11.53 -10.83 -6.40
C HIS A 213 -11.31 -9.30 -6.23
N GLY A 214 -12.32 -8.59 -5.72
CA GLY A 214 -12.21 -7.22 -5.23
C GLY A 214 -12.71 -7.11 -3.79
N ASP A 215 -12.51 -5.94 -3.16
CA ASP A 215 -13.13 -5.65 -1.88
C ASP A 215 -14.66 -5.78 -2.01
N GLU A 216 -15.34 -6.19 -0.93
CA GLU A 216 -16.76 -6.56 -0.96
C GLU A 216 -17.65 -5.44 -1.51
N SER A 217 -17.51 -4.23 -0.97
CA SER A 217 -18.26 -3.04 -1.41
C SER A 217 -17.93 -2.63 -2.84
N VAL A 218 -16.64 -2.70 -3.23
CA VAL A 218 -16.20 -2.35 -4.59
C VAL A 218 -16.73 -3.34 -5.63
N SER A 219 -16.75 -4.64 -5.29
CA SER A 219 -17.23 -5.69 -6.18
C SER A 219 -18.75 -5.59 -6.38
N ARG A 220 -19.52 -5.36 -5.32
CA ARG A 220 -20.97 -5.12 -5.39
C ARG A 220 -21.30 -3.88 -6.20
N PHE A 221 -20.63 -2.77 -5.91
CA PHE A 221 -20.79 -1.53 -6.65
C PHE A 221 -20.50 -1.74 -8.15
N PHE A 222 -19.39 -2.39 -8.49
CA PHE A 222 -19.05 -2.61 -9.90
C PHE A 222 -20.06 -3.53 -10.59
N ALA A 223 -20.56 -4.58 -9.93
CA ALA A 223 -21.63 -5.40 -10.47
C ALA A 223 -22.92 -4.59 -10.72
N GLY A 224 -23.33 -3.75 -9.76
CA GLY A 224 -24.47 -2.84 -9.92
C GLY A 224 -24.27 -1.86 -11.08
N TYR A 225 -23.07 -1.30 -11.23
CA TYR A 225 -22.71 -0.44 -12.35
C TYR A 225 -22.85 -1.15 -13.71
N LEU A 226 -22.36 -2.40 -13.82
CA LEU A 226 -22.52 -3.19 -15.05
C LEU A 226 -24.01 -3.44 -15.35
N HIS A 227 -24.82 -3.65 -14.32
CA HIS A 227 -26.26 -3.84 -14.47
C HIS A 227 -26.96 -2.57 -14.97
N SER A 228 -26.79 -1.44 -14.30
CA SER A 228 -27.52 -0.21 -14.62
C SER A 228 -27.01 0.53 -15.86
N HIS A 229 -25.71 0.49 -16.15
CA HIS A 229 -25.10 1.31 -17.22
C HIS A 229 -24.77 0.52 -18.49
N LEU A 230 -24.69 -0.81 -18.42
CA LEU A 230 -24.39 -1.67 -19.57
C LEU A 230 -25.48 -2.69 -19.87
N ASP A 231 -26.58 -2.70 -19.11
CA ASP A 231 -27.69 -3.67 -19.23
C ASP A 231 -27.21 -5.13 -19.18
N LEU A 232 -26.16 -5.39 -18.38
CA LEU A 232 -25.61 -6.73 -18.19
C LEU A 232 -26.22 -7.37 -16.94
N SER A 233 -26.57 -8.65 -17.01
CA SER A 233 -26.95 -9.40 -15.81
C SER A 233 -25.68 -9.70 -15.00
N ALA A 234 -25.33 -8.81 -14.07
CA ALA A 234 -24.11 -8.90 -13.26
C ALA A 234 -24.41 -9.17 -11.79
N TRP A 235 -23.52 -9.87 -11.10
CA TRP A 235 -23.61 -10.16 -9.67
C TRP A 235 -22.22 -10.22 -9.01
N ALA A 236 -22.13 -9.87 -7.73
CA ALA A 236 -20.93 -10.07 -6.91
C ALA A 236 -21.17 -11.21 -5.89
N PRO A 237 -20.68 -12.44 -6.15
CA PRO A 237 -20.90 -13.58 -5.26
C PRO A 237 -20.35 -13.40 -3.85
N LYS A 238 -21.03 -14.00 -2.87
CA LYS A 238 -20.49 -14.19 -1.51
C LYS A 238 -19.60 -15.44 -1.45
N ILE A 239 -18.67 -15.47 -0.50
CA ILE A 239 -17.84 -16.65 -0.24
C ILE A 239 -18.75 -17.86 0.04
N GLY A 240 -18.50 -18.97 -0.67
CA GLY A 240 -19.27 -20.22 -0.54
C GLY A 240 -20.62 -20.23 -1.27
N GLN A 241 -20.99 -19.15 -1.98
CA GLN A 241 -22.18 -19.14 -2.82
C GLN A 241 -21.96 -19.96 -4.10
N SER A 242 -22.95 -20.76 -4.46
CA SER A 242 -22.95 -21.61 -5.66
C SER A 242 -24.07 -21.20 -6.61
N PHE A 243 -23.84 -21.42 -7.90
CA PHE A 243 -24.80 -21.12 -8.96
C PHE A 243 -24.86 -22.29 -9.94
N ASP A 244 -26.06 -22.65 -10.38
CA ASP A 244 -26.25 -23.59 -11.48
C ASP A 244 -26.25 -22.81 -12.80
N LEU A 245 -25.21 -23.00 -13.61
CA LEU A 245 -25.08 -22.33 -14.90
C LEU A 245 -26.10 -22.81 -15.96
N LEU A 246 -26.84 -23.90 -15.67
CA LEU A 246 -27.89 -24.43 -16.53
C LEU A 246 -29.28 -23.87 -16.20
N SER A 247 -29.45 -23.29 -15.01
CA SER A 247 -30.66 -22.52 -14.69
C SER A 247 -30.52 -21.10 -15.23
N ASP A 248 -31.50 -20.56 -15.94
CA ASP A 248 -31.48 -19.16 -16.42
C ASP A 248 -31.86 -18.13 -15.31
N GLU A 249 -31.98 -18.56 -14.05
CA GLU A 249 -32.37 -17.72 -12.92
C GLU A 249 -31.17 -17.38 -12.02
N PHE A 250 -30.54 -16.23 -12.28
CA PHE A 250 -29.45 -15.70 -11.45
C PHE A 250 -29.86 -14.39 -10.76
N PRO A 251 -29.34 -14.14 -9.55
CA PRO A 251 -29.50 -12.83 -8.93
C PRO A 251 -28.82 -11.76 -9.79
N LYS A 252 -29.44 -10.58 -9.83
CA LYS A 252 -28.90 -9.39 -10.49
C LYS A 252 -28.56 -8.35 -9.43
N ALA A 253 -27.44 -7.67 -9.60
CA ALA A 253 -26.99 -6.65 -8.68
C ALA A 253 -27.96 -5.48 -8.74
N GLU A 254 -28.36 -4.97 -7.58
CA GLU A 254 -29.14 -3.74 -7.51
C GLU A 254 -28.26 -2.54 -7.85
N GLU A 255 -28.89 -1.43 -8.24
CA GLU A 255 -28.19 -0.18 -8.46
C GLU A 255 -27.69 0.36 -7.12
N GLU A 256 -26.43 0.07 -6.80
CA GLU A 256 -25.77 0.61 -5.63
C GLU A 256 -25.08 1.93 -5.98
N SER A 257 -25.45 3.02 -5.29
CA SER A 257 -24.59 4.20 -5.23
C SER A 257 -23.30 3.84 -4.51
N VAL A 258 -22.15 4.42 -4.90
CA VAL A 258 -20.90 4.29 -4.13
C VAL A 258 -21.16 4.87 -2.74
N TRP A 259 -21.58 4.03 -1.80
CA TRP A 259 -21.35 4.28 -0.39
C TRP A 259 -19.85 4.21 -0.23
N VAL A 260 -19.21 5.38 -0.26
CA VAL A 260 -17.76 5.49 -0.19
C VAL A 260 -17.36 4.71 1.06
N ALA A 261 -16.49 3.70 0.95
CA ALA A 261 -16.06 2.90 2.10
C ALA A 261 -15.53 3.77 3.25
N THR A 262 -15.10 5.00 2.95
CA THR A 262 -14.76 6.02 3.96
C THR A 262 -15.94 6.47 4.82
N LEU A 263 -17.18 6.42 4.35
CA LEU A 263 -18.39 6.72 5.12
C LEU A 263 -18.73 5.58 6.09
N GLU A 264 -18.56 4.33 5.70
CA GLU A 264 -18.67 3.21 6.65
C GLU A 264 -17.56 3.27 7.70
N GLN A 265 -16.33 3.54 7.27
CA GLN A 265 -15.20 3.74 8.18
C GLN A 265 -15.44 4.95 9.10
N LEU A 266 -16.00 6.04 8.58
CA LEU A 266 -16.39 7.20 9.37
C LEU A 266 -17.52 6.87 10.34
N HIS A 267 -18.58 6.16 9.92
CA HIS A 267 -19.66 5.71 10.80
C HIS A 267 -19.12 4.80 11.90
N HIS A 268 -18.23 3.87 11.57
CA HIS A 268 -17.59 2.98 12.53
C HIS A 268 -16.74 3.75 13.53
N SER A 269 -15.84 4.62 13.05
CA SER A 269 -15.03 5.49 13.91
C SER A 269 -15.86 6.46 14.75
N THR A 270 -17.01 6.92 14.23
CA THR A 270 -17.97 7.75 14.99
C THR A 270 -18.62 6.93 16.10
N SER A 271 -19.03 5.68 15.81
CA SER A 271 -19.58 4.76 16.80
C SER A 271 -18.57 4.43 17.90
N GLU A 272 -17.31 4.14 17.54
CA GLU A 272 -16.23 3.89 18.51
C GLU A 272 -15.98 5.13 19.38
N LEU A 273 -16.02 6.33 18.79
CA LEU A 273 -15.88 7.59 19.53
C LEU A 273 -17.02 7.79 20.53
N GLU A 274 -18.27 7.49 20.15
CA GLU A 274 -19.41 7.56 21.06
C GLU A 274 -19.29 6.60 22.25
N GLU A 275 -18.79 5.38 22.02
CA GLU A 275 -18.51 4.43 23.10
C GLU A 275 -17.39 4.92 24.02
N ALA A 276 -16.32 5.47 23.46
CA ALA A 276 -15.24 6.06 24.23
C ALA A 276 -15.72 7.24 25.10
N ILE A 277 -16.60 8.10 24.58
CA ILE A 277 -17.22 9.21 25.34
C ILE A 277 -18.05 8.66 26.51
N LYS A 278 -18.88 7.63 26.27
CA LYS A 278 -19.66 6.97 27.35
C LYS A 278 -18.76 6.39 28.44
N ALA A 279 -17.67 5.73 28.05
CA ALA A 279 -16.70 5.17 28.99
C ALA A 279 -16.02 6.27 29.83
N THR A 280 -15.60 7.37 29.19
CA THR A 280 -15.01 8.53 29.87
C THR A 280 -15.99 9.19 30.84
N MET A 281 -17.26 9.37 30.47
CA MET A 281 -18.29 9.88 31.37
C MET A 281 -18.51 8.98 32.60
N SER A 282 -18.44 7.67 32.44
CA SER A 282 -18.48 6.72 33.56
C SER A 282 -17.29 6.90 34.51
N ILE A 283 -16.09 7.14 33.97
CA ILE A 283 -14.89 7.44 34.77
C ILE A 283 -15.08 8.73 35.56
N VAL A 284 -15.53 9.81 34.92
CA VAL A 284 -15.77 11.11 35.57
C VAL A 284 -16.77 10.98 36.73
N ASN A 285 -17.86 10.23 36.53
CA ASN A 285 -18.85 9.99 37.57
C ASN A 285 -18.26 9.23 38.78
N ARG A 286 -17.38 8.24 38.54
CA ARG A 286 -16.65 7.57 39.62
C ARG A 286 -15.73 8.53 40.35
N MET A 287 -14.99 9.37 39.65
CA MET A 287 -14.09 10.36 40.27
C MET A 287 -14.86 11.33 41.17
N LYS A 288 -16.04 11.80 40.73
CA LYS A 288 -16.94 12.64 41.55
C LYS A 288 -17.40 11.93 42.81
N ALA A 289 -17.87 10.68 42.70
CA ALA A 289 -18.31 9.90 43.86
C ALA A 289 -17.18 9.69 44.89
N HIS A 290 -15.97 9.34 44.44
CA HIS A 290 -14.82 9.17 45.32
C HIS A 290 -14.37 10.51 45.94
N SER A 291 -14.53 11.63 45.22
CA SER A 291 -14.25 12.96 45.75
C SER A 291 -15.21 13.30 46.89
N GLU A 292 -16.52 13.03 46.72
CA GLU A 292 -17.52 13.27 47.77
C GLU A 292 -17.26 12.42 49.02
N GLU A 293 -16.84 11.17 48.84
CA GLU A 293 -16.49 10.26 49.93
C GLU A 293 -15.23 10.73 50.67
N ALA A 294 -14.15 11.04 49.95
CA ALA A 294 -12.91 11.55 50.54
C ALA A 294 -13.12 12.87 51.31
N MET A 295 -14.03 13.74 50.84
CA MET A 295 -14.40 14.97 51.53
C MET A 295 -15.22 14.69 52.80
N LYS A 296 -16.09 13.68 52.81
CA LYS A 296 -16.84 13.26 54.01
C LYS A 296 -15.95 12.64 55.08
N GLU A 297 -14.92 11.90 54.67
CA GLU A 297 -14.00 11.19 55.57
C GLU A 297 -12.79 12.05 56.00
N GLU A 298 -12.67 13.27 55.50
CA GLU A 298 -11.50 14.15 55.70
C GLU A 298 -10.16 13.48 55.32
N ASP A 299 -10.18 12.54 54.36
CA ASP A 299 -8.97 11.85 53.88
C ASP A 299 -8.17 12.76 52.93
N SER A 300 -7.15 13.42 53.48
CA SER A 300 -6.29 14.35 52.72
C SER A 300 -5.47 13.65 51.64
N LYS A 301 -5.12 12.38 51.83
CA LYS A 301 -4.31 11.62 50.88
C LYS A 301 -5.16 11.18 49.68
N ALA A 302 -6.38 10.71 49.93
CA ALA A 302 -7.34 10.42 48.87
C ALA A 302 -7.71 11.69 48.10
N SER A 303 -7.99 12.79 48.81
CA SER A 303 -8.33 14.08 48.21
C SER A 303 -7.24 14.60 47.27
N SER A 304 -5.98 14.61 47.71
CA SER A 304 -4.85 15.02 46.88
C SER A 304 -4.68 14.16 45.62
N ARG A 305 -4.85 12.83 45.77
CA ARG A 305 -4.71 11.89 44.66
C ARG A 305 -5.82 12.02 43.62
N ILE A 306 -7.06 12.23 44.06
CA ILE A 306 -8.22 12.43 43.18
C ILE A 306 -8.11 13.78 42.46
N SER A 307 -7.76 14.84 43.18
CA SER A 307 -7.52 16.19 42.62
C SER A 307 -6.50 16.13 41.48
N GLY A 308 -5.32 15.54 41.72
CA GLY A 308 -4.30 15.43 40.68
C GLY A 308 -4.68 14.53 39.50
N ALA A 309 -5.62 13.60 39.69
CA ALA A 309 -6.17 12.81 38.58
C ALA A 309 -7.18 13.62 37.75
N MET A 310 -7.99 14.47 38.39
CA MET A 310 -8.91 15.38 37.70
C MET A 310 -8.14 16.40 36.86
N ASP A 311 -7.06 16.97 37.40
CA ASP A 311 -6.22 17.94 36.69
C ASP A 311 -5.61 17.35 35.40
N ARG A 312 -5.15 16.10 35.45
CA ARG A 312 -4.63 15.42 34.25
C ARG A 312 -5.71 15.21 33.19
N LEU A 313 -6.89 14.77 33.59
CA LEU A 313 -8.01 14.57 32.67
C LEU A 313 -8.46 15.89 32.04
N MET A 314 -8.50 16.98 32.81
CA MET A 314 -8.81 18.31 32.28
C MET A 314 -7.77 18.76 31.25
N SER A 315 -6.48 18.54 31.51
CA SER A 315 -5.41 18.86 30.55
C SER A 315 -5.56 18.10 29.23
N GLU A 316 -5.93 16.81 29.27
CA GLU A 316 -6.16 16.02 28.05
C GLU A 316 -7.39 16.52 27.27
N ILE A 317 -8.46 16.93 27.97
CA ILE A 317 -9.65 17.52 27.36
C ILE A 317 -9.32 18.89 26.72
N ASP A 318 -8.52 19.72 27.38
CA ASP A 318 -8.08 21.01 26.83
C ASP A 318 -7.21 20.84 25.59
N GLU A 319 -6.33 19.83 25.53
CA GLU A 319 -5.59 19.50 24.31
C GLU A 319 -6.51 19.11 23.15
N LEU A 320 -7.57 18.35 23.42
CA LEU A 320 -8.58 18.01 22.42
C LEU A 320 -9.34 19.25 21.95
N ASN A 321 -9.75 20.12 22.88
CA ASN A 321 -10.47 21.35 22.56
C ASN A 321 -9.60 22.32 21.73
N ASN A 322 -8.32 22.47 22.07
CA ASN A 322 -7.40 23.30 21.27
C ASN A 322 -7.14 22.74 19.86
N ARG A 323 -7.30 21.43 19.66
CA ARG A 323 -7.10 20.77 18.36
C ARG A 323 -8.35 20.76 17.48
N TRP A 324 -9.55 20.72 18.07
CA TRP A 324 -10.80 20.44 17.35
C TRP A 324 -11.97 21.38 17.71
N GLY A 325 -11.86 22.15 18.79
CA GLY A 325 -12.80 23.19 19.17
C GLY A 325 -12.48 24.46 18.39
N GLY A 326 -13.13 24.62 17.23
CA GLY A 326 -13.12 25.88 16.49
C GLY A 326 -13.68 27.03 17.31
#